data_AF-A0A673JQ19-F1
#
_entry.id   AF-A0A673JQ19-F1
#
_cell.length_a   1.000
_cell.length_b   1.000
_cell.length_c   1.000
_cell.angle_alpha   90.00
_cell.angle_beta   90.00
_cell.angle_gamma   90.00
#
_symmetry.space_group_name_H-M   'P 1'
#
loop_
_entity.id
_entity.type
_entity.pdbx_description
1 polymer ?
#
loop_
_entity_poly.entity_id
_entity_poly.type
_entity_poly.pdbx_seq_one_letter_code
_entity_poly.pdbx_strand_id
1 'polypeptide(L)'
;MRSNSGQAEHKGPRDFDMVQNIILIFLRRRLSQRPAVEELECRNILKQRNDQTEQEERREIKQRLNRKLNQRPTVDELRERKILIRFSDYVEVAKAQDYDRRADKPWTRLSAADKVRDQELTSANLYTTSVFSPLDQVSQALRGGFLL
;
A
#
# COMPACT_ATOMS: atom_id res chain seq x y z
N MET A 1 18.77 -82.05 43.94
CA MET A 1 18.10 -81.82 42.64
C MET A 1 17.08 -80.71 42.80
N ARG A 2 17.37 -79.51 42.31
CA ARG A 2 16.34 -78.47 42.13
C ARG A 2 16.72 -77.68 40.89
N SER A 3 16.09 -78.06 39.79
CA SER A 3 16.21 -77.42 38.49
C SER A 3 15.58 -76.03 38.61
N ASN A 4 16.38 -74.97 38.50
CA ASN A 4 15.83 -73.63 38.37
C ASN A 4 15.64 -73.36 36.87
N SER A 5 14.41 -73.50 36.41
CA SER A 5 13.99 -73.17 35.04
C SER A 5 14.17 -71.68 34.82
N GLY A 6 15.16 -71.31 34.00
CA GLY A 6 15.40 -69.93 33.59
C GLY A 6 14.19 -69.39 32.83
N GLN A 7 13.45 -68.50 33.46
CA GLN A 7 12.52 -67.61 32.77
C GLN A 7 13.37 -66.57 32.02
N ALA A 8 13.40 -66.68 30.69
CA ALA A 8 13.91 -65.64 29.83
C ALA A 8 12.91 -64.48 29.84
N GLU A 9 13.16 -63.46 30.68
CA GLU A 9 12.40 -62.22 30.62
C GLU A 9 12.68 -61.53 29.28
N HIS A 10 11.66 -61.49 28.43
CA HIS A 10 11.67 -60.73 27.20
C HIS A 10 11.64 -59.23 27.54
N LYS A 11 12.79 -58.62 27.79
CA LYS A 11 12.89 -57.17 28.02
C LYS A 11 12.46 -56.45 26.75
N GLY A 12 11.28 -55.82 26.80
CA GLY A 12 10.81 -54.92 25.76
C GLY A 12 11.81 -53.78 25.52
N PRO A 13 11.78 -53.14 24.34
CA PRO A 13 12.68 -52.03 24.03
C PRO A 13 12.55 -50.97 25.13
N ARG A 14 13.67 -50.55 25.70
CA ARG A 14 13.65 -49.51 26.75
C ARG A 14 13.23 -48.19 26.11
N ASP A 15 12.65 -47.28 26.88
CA ASP A 15 12.25 -45.95 26.40
C ASP A 15 13.39 -45.21 25.67
N PHE A 16 14.62 -45.39 26.15
CA PHE A 16 15.83 -44.85 25.50
C PHE A 16 16.07 -45.42 24.09
N ASP A 17 15.80 -46.71 23.88
CA ASP A 17 15.93 -47.37 22.58
C ASP A 17 14.84 -46.85 21.62
N MET A 18 13.65 -46.53 22.13
CA MET A 18 12.57 -45.89 21.37
C MET A 18 12.95 -44.46 20.94
N VAL A 19 13.53 -43.67 21.85
CA VAL A 19 14.03 -42.32 21.52
C VAL A 19 15.15 -42.37 20.48
N GLN A 20 16.10 -43.29 20.62
CA GLN A 20 17.15 -43.50 19.62
C GLN A 20 16.58 -43.88 18.25
N ASN A 21 15.57 -44.75 18.22
CA ASN A 21 14.91 -45.15 16.97
C ASN A 21 14.16 -43.97 16.32
N ILE A 22 13.47 -43.13 17.11
CA ILE A 22 12.81 -41.91 16.60
C ILE A 22 13.83 -40.96 15.98
N ILE A 23 14.96 -40.72 16.66
CA ILE A 23 16.04 -39.86 16.15
C ILE A 23 16.62 -40.44 14.86
N LEU A 24 16.85 -41.75 14.81
CA LEU A 24 17.36 -42.46 13.63
C LEU A 24 16.41 -42.32 12.43
N ILE A 25 15.11 -42.52 12.64
CA ILE A 25 14.08 -42.40 11.60
C ILE A 25 14.03 -40.95 11.08
N PHE A 26 14.03 -39.97 11.98
CA PHE A 26 14.04 -38.55 11.61
C PHE A 26 15.28 -38.19 10.79
N LEU A 27 16.47 -38.58 11.26
CA LEU A 27 17.74 -38.29 10.58
C LEU A 27 17.78 -38.93 9.21
N ARG A 28 17.35 -40.19 9.07
CA ARG A 28 17.27 -40.90 7.79
C ARG A 28 16.39 -40.16 6.79
N ARG A 29 15.22 -39.65 7.22
CA ARG A 29 14.32 -38.84 6.39
C ARG A 29 14.96 -37.50 5.98
N ARG A 30 15.69 -36.83 6.88
CA ARG A 30 16.38 -35.56 6.58
C ARG A 30 17.52 -35.78 5.59
N LEU A 31 18.29 -36.85 5.73
CA LEU A 31 19.38 -37.18 4.83
C LEU A 31 18.86 -37.58 3.44
N SER A 32 17.74 -38.30 3.33
CA SER A 32 17.15 -38.63 2.03
C SER A 32 16.61 -37.42 1.27
N GLN A 33 16.25 -36.35 1.98
CA GLN A 33 15.72 -35.10 1.41
C GLN A 33 16.75 -33.97 1.42
N ARG A 34 18.04 -34.30 1.59
CA ARG A 34 19.10 -33.30 1.69
C ARG A 34 19.24 -32.57 0.34
N PRO A 35 19.02 -31.24 0.30
CA PRO A 35 19.22 -30.46 -0.92
C PRO A 35 20.68 -30.48 -1.39
N ALA A 36 20.89 -30.32 -2.69
CA ALA A 36 22.23 -30.15 -3.25
C ALA A 36 22.84 -28.80 -2.81
N VAL A 37 24.17 -28.72 -2.78
CA VAL A 37 24.89 -27.47 -2.40
C VAL A 37 24.54 -26.35 -3.38
N GLU A 38 24.55 -26.63 -4.67
CA GLU A 38 24.18 -25.70 -5.75
C GLU A 38 22.76 -25.15 -5.57
N GLU A 39 21.81 -25.99 -5.14
CA GLU A 39 20.43 -25.57 -4.89
C GLU A 39 20.34 -24.58 -3.73
N LEU A 40 21.10 -24.82 -2.65
CA LEU A 40 21.17 -23.91 -1.51
C LEU A 40 21.83 -22.57 -1.89
N GLU A 41 22.81 -22.58 -2.81
CA GLU A 41 23.44 -21.38 -3.35
C GLU A 41 22.48 -20.57 -4.23
N CYS A 42 21.72 -21.23 -5.12
CA CYS A 42 20.67 -20.59 -5.91
C CYS A 42 19.57 -19.96 -5.03
N ARG A 43 19.27 -20.58 -3.88
CA ARG A 43 18.34 -20.05 -2.88
C ARG A 43 18.95 -19.00 -1.96
N ASN A 44 20.22 -18.64 -2.15
CA ASN A 44 20.95 -17.68 -1.32
C ASN A 44 21.11 -18.10 0.16
N ILE A 45 20.98 -19.40 0.46
CA ILE A 45 21.17 -19.95 1.81
C ILE A 45 22.65 -20.21 2.07
N LEU A 46 23.38 -20.70 1.07
CA LEU A 46 24.83 -20.78 1.07
C LEU A 46 25.40 -19.67 0.17
N LYS A 47 26.45 -19.00 0.63
CA LYS A 47 27.16 -17.96 -0.12
C LYS A 47 28.41 -18.57 -0.75
N GLN A 48 28.54 -18.47 -2.07
CA GLN A 48 29.72 -18.94 -2.80
C GLN A 48 30.97 -18.04 -2.61
N ARG A 49 30.78 -16.78 -2.18
CA ARG A 49 31.79 -15.72 -2.25
C ARG A 49 32.29 -15.27 -0.88
N ASN A 50 33.54 -14.82 -0.87
CA ASN A 50 34.21 -14.16 0.25
C ASN A 50 33.50 -12.83 0.60
N ASP A 51 33.29 -12.55 1.88
CA ASP A 51 32.52 -11.38 2.36
C ASP A 51 33.03 -10.05 1.77
N GLN A 52 34.34 -9.96 1.54
CA GLN A 52 34.98 -8.77 0.95
C GLN A 52 34.52 -8.50 -0.49
N THR A 53 34.39 -9.54 -1.32
CA THR A 53 33.94 -9.41 -2.72
C THR A 53 32.47 -9.01 -2.78
N GLU A 54 31.62 -9.56 -1.91
CA GLU A 54 30.19 -9.18 -1.85
C GLU A 54 30.03 -7.72 -1.44
N GLN A 55 30.86 -7.21 -0.52
CA GLN A 55 30.86 -5.80 -0.14
C GLN A 55 31.27 -4.88 -1.29
N GLU A 56 32.27 -5.27 -2.08
CA GLU A 56 32.71 -4.53 -3.25
C GLU A 56 31.64 -4.52 -4.36
N GLU A 57 31.08 -5.68 -4.70
CA GLU A 57 29.95 -5.79 -5.64
C GLU A 57 28.77 -4.92 -5.18
N ARG A 58 28.43 -4.95 -3.89
CA ARG A 58 27.36 -4.13 -3.32
C ARG A 58 27.66 -2.64 -3.39
N ARG A 59 28.93 -2.24 -3.21
CA ARG A 59 29.38 -0.85 -3.37
C ARG A 59 29.27 -0.40 -4.82
N GLU A 60 29.71 -1.22 -5.77
CA GLU A 60 29.61 -0.94 -7.20
C GLU A 60 28.16 -0.82 -7.65
N ILE A 61 27.29 -1.73 -7.23
CA ILE A 61 25.85 -1.68 -7.51
C ILE A 61 25.26 -0.37 -6.96
N LYS A 62 25.58 -0.01 -5.72
CA LYS A 62 25.12 1.25 -5.11
C LYS A 62 25.61 2.47 -5.88
N GLN A 63 26.88 2.49 -6.30
CA GLN A 63 27.44 3.61 -7.05
C GLN A 63 26.81 3.72 -8.45
N ARG A 64 26.65 2.59 -9.16
CA ARG A 64 25.99 2.52 -10.46
C ARG A 64 24.54 2.96 -10.38
N LEU A 65 23.81 2.53 -9.34
CA LEU A 65 22.43 2.93 -9.11
C LEU A 65 22.32 4.44 -8.88
N ASN A 66 23.16 5.01 -7.99
CA ASN A 66 23.18 6.46 -7.74
C ASN A 66 23.40 7.25 -9.03
N ARG A 67 24.37 6.85 -9.86
CA ARG A 67 24.60 7.50 -11.16
C ARG A 67 23.35 7.45 -12.05
N LYS A 68 22.67 6.30 -12.13
CA LYS A 68 21.44 6.14 -12.93
C LYS A 68 20.29 6.99 -12.40
N LEU A 69 20.12 7.08 -11.09
CA LEU A 69 19.06 7.90 -10.46
C LEU A 69 19.31 9.39 -10.69
N ASN A 70 20.57 9.83 -10.63
CA ASN A 70 20.93 11.23 -10.88
C ASN A 70 20.74 11.66 -12.34
N GLN A 71 20.83 10.71 -13.29
CA GLN A 71 20.64 10.95 -14.72
C GLN A 71 19.23 10.53 -15.19
N ARG A 72 18.27 10.46 -14.26
CA ARG A 72 16.91 10.04 -14.58
C ARG A 72 16.22 11.14 -15.41
N PRO A 73 15.66 10.81 -16.59
CA PRO A 73 14.95 11.79 -17.41
C PRO A 73 13.69 12.29 -16.69
N THR A 74 13.32 13.53 -16.96
CA THR A 74 12.11 14.16 -16.44
C THR A 74 10.84 13.59 -17.09
N VAL A 75 9.69 13.80 -16.47
CA VAL A 75 8.39 13.35 -17.01
C VAL A 75 8.09 14.05 -18.34
N ASP A 76 8.41 15.34 -18.45
CA ASP A 76 8.19 16.13 -19.66
C ASP A 76 9.03 15.61 -20.83
N GLU A 77 10.30 15.28 -20.58
CA GLU A 77 11.16 14.63 -21.58
C GLU A 77 10.63 13.28 -22.07
N LEU A 78 10.00 12.49 -21.19
CA LEU A 78 9.40 11.21 -21.57
C LEU A 78 8.13 11.39 -22.41
N ARG A 79 7.37 12.48 -22.18
CA ARG A 79 6.22 12.86 -23.01
C ARG A 79 6.67 13.35 -24.39
N GLU A 80 7.72 14.17 -24.45
CA GLU A 80 8.30 14.65 -25.70
C GLU A 80 8.82 13.49 -26.58
N ARG A 81 9.46 12.50 -25.95
CA ARG A 81 9.90 11.27 -26.60
C ARG A 81 8.78 10.27 -26.92
N LYS A 82 7.51 10.61 -26.63
CA LYS A 82 6.32 9.74 -26.81
C LYS A 82 6.47 8.38 -26.12
N ILE A 83 7.12 8.36 -24.96
CA ILE A 83 7.22 7.16 -24.10
C ILE A 83 6.02 7.13 -23.13
N LEU A 84 5.64 8.28 -22.58
CA LEU A 84 4.40 8.45 -21.82
C LEU A 84 3.31 8.99 -22.75
N ILE A 85 2.56 8.10 -23.38
CA ILE A 85 1.61 8.45 -24.46
C ILE A 85 0.22 8.74 -23.90
N ARG A 86 -0.23 7.98 -22.89
CA ARG A 86 -1.58 8.11 -22.35
C ARG A 86 -1.58 8.97 -21.11
N PHE A 87 -2.72 9.63 -20.86
CA PHE A 87 -2.94 10.45 -19.67
C PHE A 87 -2.79 9.65 -18.36
N SER A 88 -2.99 8.33 -18.40
CA SER A 88 -2.92 7.45 -17.23
C SER A 88 -1.53 6.88 -16.94
N ASP A 89 -0.56 6.96 -17.85
CA ASP A 89 0.74 6.28 -17.71
C ASP A 89 1.60 6.89 -16.59
N TYR A 90 1.34 8.15 -16.23
CA TYR A 90 1.93 8.81 -15.08
C TYR A 90 0.94 9.77 -14.44
N VAL A 91 0.66 9.56 -13.15
CA VAL A 91 -0.19 10.43 -12.33
C VAL A 91 0.59 10.77 -11.07
N GLU A 92 0.76 12.06 -10.80
CA GLU A 92 1.41 12.52 -9.58
C GLU A 92 0.51 12.24 -8.38
N VAL A 93 1.07 11.57 -7.37
CA VAL A 93 0.36 11.27 -6.12
C VAL A 93 0.90 12.18 -5.05
N ALA A 94 0.09 13.15 -4.64
CA ALA A 94 0.34 13.95 -3.44
C ALA A 94 -0.32 13.30 -2.22
N LYS A 95 0.30 13.48 -1.05
CA LYS A 95 -0.35 13.08 0.21
C LYS A 95 -1.56 13.98 0.43
N ALA A 96 -2.71 13.38 0.72
CA ALA A 96 -3.87 14.13 1.18
C ALA A 96 -3.61 14.69 2.59
N GLN A 97 -4.24 15.81 2.93
CA GLN A 97 -4.23 16.30 4.31
C GLN A 97 -5.16 15.43 5.17
N ASP A 98 -4.64 14.99 6.32
CA ASP A 98 -5.38 14.21 7.31
C ASP A 98 -6.09 15.14 8.30
N TYR A 99 -7.12 15.85 7.82
CA TYR A 99 -8.01 16.64 8.69
C TYR A 99 -9.39 16.01 8.80
N ASP A 100 -10.08 16.33 9.89
CA ASP A 100 -11.46 15.89 10.12
C ASP A 100 -12.40 16.55 9.10
N ARG A 101 -12.93 15.73 8.19
CA ARG A 101 -13.88 16.13 7.15
C ARG A 101 -15.34 15.94 7.57
N ARG A 102 -15.59 15.68 8.85
CA ARG A 102 -16.94 15.52 9.38
C ARG A 102 -17.63 16.89 9.45
N ALA A 103 -18.56 17.10 8.53
CA ALA A 103 -19.52 18.20 8.58
C ALA A 103 -20.90 17.65 8.96
N ASP A 104 -21.71 18.48 9.64
CA ASP A 104 -23.11 18.16 9.87
C ASP A 104 -23.86 18.11 8.52
N LYS A 105 -24.82 17.20 8.43
CA LYS A 105 -25.63 16.97 7.21
C LYS A 105 -27.05 17.45 7.48
N PRO A 106 -27.31 18.77 7.47
CA PRO A 106 -28.58 19.33 7.94
C PRO A 106 -29.79 18.81 7.16
N TRP A 107 -29.60 18.45 5.90
CA TRP A 107 -30.63 17.82 5.05
C TRP A 107 -31.17 16.50 5.59
N THR A 108 -30.42 15.81 6.47
CA THR A 108 -30.84 14.55 7.08
C THR A 108 -31.94 14.75 8.13
N ARG A 109 -32.16 15.99 8.59
CA ARG A 109 -33.17 16.32 9.61
C ARG A 109 -34.42 17.01 9.04
N LEU A 110 -34.55 17.12 7.71
CA LEU A 110 -35.69 17.79 7.07
C LEU A 110 -36.94 16.91 7.08
N SER A 111 -38.02 17.43 7.66
CA SER A 111 -39.34 16.80 7.67
C SER A 111 -40.06 16.98 6.32
N ALA A 112 -41.14 16.20 6.08
CA ALA A 112 -42.00 16.36 4.90
C ALA A 112 -42.60 17.79 4.82
N ALA A 113 -42.94 18.37 5.98
CA ALA A 113 -43.44 19.75 6.05
C ALA A 113 -42.36 20.78 5.70
N ASP A 114 -41.11 20.56 6.10
CA ASP A 114 -40.00 21.46 5.75
C ASP A 114 -39.71 21.41 4.24
N LYS A 115 -39.81 20.23 3.63
CA LYS A 115 -39.66 20.06 2.18
C LYS A 115 -40.77 20.78 1.39
N VAL A 116 -42.02 20.72 1.86
CA VAL A 116 -43.15 21.44 1.24
C VAL A 116 -43.00 22.94 1.41
N ARG A 117 -42.54 23.40 2.59
CA ARG A 117 -42.27 24.82 2.84
C ARG A 117 -41.19 25.37 1.91
N ASP A 118 -40.10 24.64 1.69
CA ASP A 118 -39.06 25.04 0.73
C ASP A 118 -39.58 25.04 -0.73
N GLN A 119 -40.49 24.13 -1.09
CA GLN A 119 -41.19 24.14 -2.39
C GLN A 119 -42.13 25.35 -2.55
N GLU A 120 -42.76 25.84 -1.49
CA GLU A 120 -43.53 27.10 -1.50
C GLU A 120 -42.63 28.34 -1.63
N LEU A 121 -41.47 28.36 -0.96
CA LEU A 121 -40.52 29.46 -1.08
C LEU A 121 -39.87 29.55 -2.47
N THR A 122 -39.64 28.42 -3.14
CA THR A 122 -39.14 28.39 -4.52
C THR A 122 -40.19 28.86 -5.54
N SER A 123 -41.46 28.59 -5.30
CA SER A 123 -42.56 29.10 -6.13
C SER A 123 -42.80 30.61 -5.93
N ALA A 124 -42.52 31.14 -4.74
CA ALA A 124 -42.54 32.58 -4.47
C ALA A 124 -41.35 33.35 -5.09
N ASN A 125 -40.15 32.74 -5.16
CA ASN A 125 -38.95 33.36 -5.74
C ASN A 125 -38.92 33.45 -7.28
N LEU A 126 -39.83 32.75 -7.97
CA LEU A 126 -40.05 32.89 -9.41
C LEU A 126 -40.61 34.27 -9.80
N TYR A 127 -41.10 35.06 -8.83
CA TYR A 127 -41.63 36.41 -9.08
C TYR A 127 -40.72 37.55 -8.60
N THR A 128 -39.59 37.25 -7.95
CA THR A 128 -38.70 38.26 -7.35
C THR A 128 -37.24 38.18 -7.83
N THR A 129 -36.90 37.22 -8.68
CA THR A 129 -35.58 37.17 -9.33
C THR A 129 -35.52 38.26 -10.41
N SER A 130 -35.41 39.51 -9.94
CA SER A 130 -34.83 40.61 -10.71
C SER A 130 -33.42 40.17 -11.07
N VAL A 131 -33.23 39.78 -12.34
CA VAL A 131 -31.92 39.80 -12.97
C VAL A 131 -31.40 41.22 -12.81
N PHE A 132 -30.45 41.41 -11.90
CA PHE A 132 -29.82 42.69 -11.67
C PHE A 132 -29.14 43.11 -12.97
N SER A 133 -29.82 43.96 -13.74
CA SER A 133 -29.37 44.37 -15.07
C SER A 133 -28.23 45.39 -14.88
N PRO A 134 -27.07 45.23 -15.52
CA PRO A 134 -25.91 46.11 -15.33
C PRO A 134 -26.15 47.61 -15.63
N LEU A 135 -27.31 48.00 -16.16
CA LEU A 135 -27.63 49.40 -16.49
C LEU A 135 -28.11 50.26 -15.31
N ASP A 136 -28.50 49.68 -14.18
CA ASP A 136 -28.97 50.48 -13.03
C ASP A 136 -27.84 51.13 -12.21
N GLN A 137 -26.57 50.81 -12.50
CA GLN A 137 -25.43 51.53 -11.93
C GLN A 137 -25.19 52.92 -12.58
N VAL A 138 -25.76 53.19 -13.76
CA VAL A 138 -25.51 54.45 -14.47
C VAL A 138 -26.47 55.57 -14.02
N SER A 139 -27.60 55.24 -13.39
CA SER A 139 -28.60 56.25 -12.97
C SER A 139 -28.30 56.90 -11.61
N GLN A 140 -27.46 56.31 -10.75
CA GLN A 140 -27.03 56.95 -9.50
C GLN A 140 -25.92 57.99 -9.71
N ALA A 141 -25.19 57.96 -10.83
CA ALA A 141 -24.12 58.90 -11.13
C ALA A 141 -24.59 60.23 -11.75
N LEU A 142 -25.89 60.39 -12.05
CA LEU A 142 -26.45 61.62 -12.65
C LEU A 142 -27.50 62.34 -11.77
N ARG A 143 -27.76 61.84 -10.55
CA ARG A 143 -28.58 62.54 -9.54
C ARG A 143 -27.76 63.08 -8.35
N GLY A 144 -26.47 63.26 -8.55
CA GLY A 144 -25.55 63.88 -7.59
C GLY A 144 -24.81 65.04 -8.23
N GLY A 145 -25.52 65.94 -8.91
CA GLY A 145 -24.96 67.13 -9.53
C GLY A 145 -25.52 68.40 -8.90
N PHE A 146 -24.64 69.13 -8.23
CA PHE A 146 -24.58 70.59 -8.21
C PHE A 146 -25.50 71.38 -7.23
N LEU A 147 -24.83 71.86 -6.18
CA LEU A 147 -24.84 73.22 -5.62
C LEU A 147 -26.11 73.88 -5.04
N LEU A 148 -25.86 74.45 -3.85
CA LEU A 148 -26.60 75.41 -3.01
C LEU A 148 -27.56 74.80 -1.97
#